data_AF-A0A2U3XRV0-F1
#
_entry.id   AF-A0A2U3XRV0-F1
#
_cell.length_a   1.000
_cell.length_b   1.000
_cell.length_c   1.000
_cell.angle_alpha   90.00
_cell.angle_beta   90.00
_cell.angle_gamma   90.00
#
_symmetry.space_group_name_H-M   'P 1'
#
loop_
_entity.id
_entity.type
_entity.pdbx_description
1 polymer ?
#
loop_
_entity_poly.entity_id
_entity_poly.type
_entity_poly.pdbx_seq_one_letter_code
_entity_poly.pdbx_strand_id
1 'polypeptide(L)'
;MKLPTHHGILSLDVILTCLGSKWELHQPQLFQSKTLAKLYLLALAQGTTSPTKELERLLRAQLRGNVKERPPIKKMIISLKINDPLVTKVAFATALKSLYLSEVEVDMDDVLGLLASAHILQFNSLFQRCVVMMMNGLMPSTIKNFYLAGCKYKEEPLTTACEKWLEMNLVPLVGTQIHLRKIPQELLHKVLRSPRLFTFNEFHLLKTLLLWVFLQLNHKVQTVPVHETVLAFFNSFPKKYSFLDQDTGQSLVPLFLCLRLHGIIRGKNLEELRHINFFPESWLIRVTANHYHALESGGDMVHVKDFTTQAMRFGLLFNQEYTTHSEMIAIYGFFFEIKGIKHDTTSYSFYMQRVRHTDSAFPSLLCEHGPVSLRAERLVRYEIRAQTLVDGKWQEFRTNQITQKFGFVKPSCKSHALKVQTVGIPIYASFSFIFPIS
;
A
#
# COMPACT_ATOMS: atom_id res chain seq x y z
N MET A 1 -35.66 -6.65 15.64
CA MET A 1 -35.88 -5.71 14.52
C MET A 1 -36.95 -6.34 13.64
N LYS A 2 -38.16 -5.76 13.56
CA LYS A 2 -39.23 -6.29 12.70
C LYS A 2 -38.92 -5.87 11.25
N LEU A 3 -38.70 -6.86 10.38
CA LEU A 3 -38.46 -6.67 8.95
C LEU A 3 -39.80 -6.39 8.22
N PRO A 4 -39.80 -5.60 7.14
CA PRO A 4 -41.03 -5.23 6.44
C PRO A 4 -41.56 -6.42 5.62
N THR A 5 -42.86 -6.67 5.73
CA THR A 5 -43.59 -7.73 5.04
C THR A 5 -44.35 -7.15 3.84
N HIS A 6 -43.97 -7.48 2.61
CA HIS A 6 -44.85 -7.31 1.45
C HIS A 6 -45.16 -8.67 0.80
N HIS A 7 -46.47 -8.95 0.80
CA HIS A 7 -47.27 -9.94 0.08
C HIS A 7 -46.76 -11.39 -0.10
N GLY A 8 -47.42 -12.28 0.65
CA GLY A 8 -47.24 -13.74 0.65
C GLY A 8 -46.84 -14.18 2.05
N ILE A 9 -47.76 -14.78 2.80
CA ILE A 9 -47.55 -15.25 4.18
C ILE A 9 -46.48 -16.35 4.16
N LEU A 10 -45.22 -15.96 4.26
CA LEU A 10 -44.10 -16.83 4.59
C LEU A 10 -43.98 -16.81 6.12
N SER A 11 -44.29 -17.93 6.77
CA SER A 11 -44.08 -18.04 8.21
C SER A 11 -42.58 -18.11 8.54
N LEU A 12 -42.20 -17.47 9.64
CA LEU A 12 -40.84 -17.51 10.21
C LEU A 12 -40.60 -18.90 10.84
N ASP A 13 -40.14 -19.83 10.02
CA ASP A 13 -40.11 -21.26 10.36
C ASP A 13 -38.76 -21.74 10.91
N VAL A 14 -37.72 -20.88 10.89
CA VAL A 14 -36.37 -21.23 11.33
C VAL A 14 -35.81 -20.21 12.32
N ILE A 15 -35.28 -20.70 13.44
CA ILE A 15 -34.56 -19.91 14.44
C ILE A 15 -33.06 -20.22 14.33
N LEU A 16 -32.27 -19.23 13.92
CA LEU A 16 -30.82 -19.28 13.99
C LEU A 16 -30.34 -18.78 15.35
N THR A 17 -29.59 -19.62 16.05
CA THR A 17 -28.88 -19.25 17.29
C THR A 17 -27.42 -18.93 16.96
N CYS A 18 -27.02 -17.67 17.16
CA CYS A 18 -25.69 -17.19 16.82
C CYS A 18 -25.36 -15.90 17.60
N LEU A 19 -24.11 -15.72 18.01
CA LEU A 19 -23.64 -14.52 18.76
C LEU A 19 -24.51 -14.21 19.99
N GLY A 20 -24.85 -15.24 20.77
CA GLY A 20 -25.73 -15.12 21.95
C GLY A 20 -27.16 -14.65 21.65
N SER A 21 -27.57 -14.63 20.39
CA SER A 21 -28.83 -14.07 19.91
C SER A 21 -29.64 -15.09 19.13
N LYS A 22 -30.96 -14.91 19.10
CA LYS A 22 -31.90 -15.70 18.29
C LYS A 22 -32.37 -14.83 17.11
N TRP A 23 -32.22 -15.34 15.90
CA TRP A 23 -32.60 -14.68 14.66
C TRP A 23 -33.71 -15.49 13.99
N GLU A 24 -34.86 -14.88 13.78
CA GLU A 24 -35.98 -15.52 13.08
C GLU A 24 -35.82 -15.30 11.57
N LEU A 25 -35.81 -16.40 10.80
CA LEU A 25 -35.55 -16.39 9.37
C LEU A 25 -36.62 -17.19 8.61
N HIS A 26 -36.84 -16.83 7.35
CA HIS A 26 -37.74 -17.55 6.46
C HIS A 26 -36.99 -18.70 5.77
N GLN A 27 -37.54 -19.91 5.85
CA GLN A 27 -36.94 -21.12 5.31
C GLN A 27 -36.52 -21.00 3.83
N PRO A 28 -37.32 -20.41 2.91
CA PRO A 28 -36.91 -20.26 1.51
C PRO A 28 -35.64 -19.42 1.32
N GLN A 29 -35.42 -18.43 2.18
CA GLN A 29 -34.33 -17.48 2.02
C GLN A 29 -32.99 -18.05 2.47
N LEU A 30 -32.98 -19.06 3.33
CA LEU A 30 -31.73 -19.69 3.81
C LEU A 30 -30.85 -20.19 2.67
N PHE A 31 -31.43 -20.57 1.54
CA PHE A 31 -30.72 -21.06 0.36
C PHE A 31 -29.92 -19.99 -0.39
N GLN A 32 -30.13 -18.70 -0.07
CA GLN A 32 -29.24 -17.63 -0.55
C GLN A 32 -27.88 -17.64 0.16
N SER A 33 -27.79 -18.25 1.34
CA SER A 33 -26.52 -18.46 2.07
C SER A 33 -26.12 -19.93 1.98
N LYS A 34 -24.95 -20.22 1.42
CA LYS A 34 -24.43 -21.60 1.39
C LYS A 34 -24.23 -22.16 2.80
N THR A 35 -23.77 -21.34 3.75
CA THR A 35 -23.58 -21.74 5.15
C THR A 35 -24.92 -22.07 5.82
N LEU A 36 -25.91 -21.18 5.73
CA LEU A 36 -27.22 -21.41 6.36
C LEU A 36 -27.97 -22.57 5.70
N ALA A 37 -27.90 -22.69 4.37
CA ALA A 37 -28.46 -23.83 3.64
C ALA A 37 -27.87 -25.15 4.14
N LYS A 38 -26.55 -25.25 4.27
CA LYS A 38 -25.87 -26.44 4.76
C LYS A 38 -26.28 -26.77 6.20
N LEU A 39 -26.33 -25.78 7.09
CA LEU A 39 -26.76 -25.98 8.47
C LEU A 39 -28.22 -26.46 8.56
N TYR A 40 -29.10 -25.87 7.74
CA TYR A 40 -30.49 -26.27 7.66
C TYR A 40 -30.64 -27.72 7.16
N LEU A 41 -29.92 -28.09 6.10
CA LEU A 41 -29.94 -29.47 5.57
C LEU A 41 -29.39 -30.49 6.58
N LEU A 42 -28.33 -30.14 7.32
CA LEU A 42 -27.79 -31.00 8.38
C LEU A 42 -28.80 -31.20 9.52
N ALA A 43 -29.48 -30.13 9.94
CA ALA A 43 -30.51 -30.20 10.97
C ALA A 43 -31.72 -31.04 10.52
N LEU A 44 -32.10 -30.96 9.23
CA LEU A 44 -33.13 -31.82 8.65
C LEU A 44 -32.71 -33.30 8.64
N ALA A 45 -31.46 -33.59 8.23
CA ALA A 45 -30.95 -34.95 8.14
C ALA A 45 -30.85 -35.66 9.50
N GLN A 46 -30.67 -34.92 10.58
CA GLN A 46 -30.70 -35.47 11.95
C GLN A 46 -32.12 -35.82 12.43
N GLY A 47 -33.16 -35.33 11.73
CA GLY A 47 -34.57 -35.56 12.06
C GLY A 47 -35.30 -36.59 11.19
N THR A 48 -34.74 -37.05 10.06
CA THR A 48 -35.42 -37.97 9.11
C THR A 48 -34.48 -38.97 8.42
N THR A 49 -35.00 -40.15 8.07
CA THR A 49 -34.26 -41.30 7.50
C THR A 49 -33.89 -41.19 6.01
N SER A 50 -34.26 -40.11 5.28
CA SER A 50 -33.78 -39.87 3.91
C SER A 50 -33.74 -38.38 3.53
N PRO A 51 -32.59 -37.69 3.66
CA PRO A 51 -32.47 -36.24 3.48
C PRO A 51 -32.74 -35.75 2.04
N THR A 52 -32.42 -36.56 1.04
CA THR A 52 -32.48 -36.23 -0.39
C THR A 52 -33.91 -36.17 -0.94
N LYS A 53 -34.80 -37.06 -0.50
CA LYS A 53 -36.22 -37.06 -0.92
C LYS A 53 -37.01 -35.87 -0.36
N GLU A 54 -36.69 -35.45 0.87
CA GLU A 54 -37.30 -34.29 1.53
C GLU A 54 -36.91 -32.98 0.80
N LEU A 55 -35.64 -32.88 0.38
CA LEU A 55 -35.12 -31.75 -0.39
C LEU A 55 -35.79 -31.61 -1.76
N GLU A 56 -35.91 -32.71 -2.51
CA GLU A 56 -36.63 -32.72 -3.79
C GLU A 56 -38.10 -32.34 -3.62
N ARG A 57 -38.74 -32.74 -2.51
CA ARG A 57 -40.11 -32.36 -2.17
C ARG A 57 -40.24 -30.86 -1.89
N LEU A 58 -39.32 -30.28 -1.12
CA LEU A 58 -39.33 -28.85 -0.78
C LEU A 58 -39.03 -27.97 -2.01
N LEU A 59 -38.08 -28.37 -2.86
CA LEU A 59 -37.77 -27.67 -4.11
C LEU A 59 -38.95 -27.75 -5.11
N ARG A 60 -39.63 -28.91 -5.21
CA ARG A 60 -40.86 -29.05 -6.02
C ARG A 60 -42.03 -28.24 -5.46
N ALA A 61 -42.13 -28.08 -4.14
CA ALA A 61 -43.18 -27.29 -3.51
C ALA A 61 -43.02 -25.78 -3.75
N GLN A 62 -41.78 -25.27 -3.84
CA GLN A 62 -41.50 -23.89 -4.23
C GLN A 62 -41.97 -23.55 -5.66
N LEU A 63 -41.95 -24.54 -6.57
CA LEU A 63 -42.33 -24.36 -7.98
C LEU A 63 -43.85 -24.40 -8.24
N ARG A 64 -44.66 -24.91 -7.30
CA ARG A 64 -46.07 -25.26 -7.59
C ARG A 64 -47.15 -24.36 -6.97
N GLY A 65 -46.82 -23.34 -6.18
CA GLY A 65 -47.79 -22.33 -5.73
C GLY A 65 -49.09 -22.85 -5.10
N ASN A 66 -49.13 -24.10 -4.61
CA ASN A 66 -50.37 -24.71 -4.14
C ASN A 66 -50.45 -24.63 -2.61
N VAL A 67 -51.38 -23.81 -2.16
CA VAL A 67 -51.76 -23.61 -0.76
C VAL A 67 -52.68 -24.77 -0.36
N LYS A 68 -52.15 -25.73 0.38
CA LYS A 68 -52.94 -26.51 1.34
C LYS A 68 -52.34 -26.31 2.72
N GLU A 69 -53.22 -26.04 3.68
CA GLU A 69 -52.90 -25.74 5.07
C GLU A 69 -51.86 -26.71 5.62
N ARG A 70 -50.71 -26.16 6.03
CA ARG A 70 -49.61 -26.93 6.58
C ARG A 70 -49.87 -27.15 8.07
N PRO A 71 -49.63 -28.36 8.62
CA PRO A 71 -49.66 -28.61 10.06
C PRO A 71 -48.65 -27.69 10.77
N PRO A 72 -48.79 -27.42 12.09
CA PRO A 72 -47.93 -26.46 12.79
C PRO A 72 -46.47 -26.88 12.62
N ILE A 73 -45.74 -26.10 11.81
CA ILE A 73 -44.35 -26.36 11.50
C ILE A 73 -43.59 -26.19 12.81
N LYS A 74 -43.05 -27.30 13.34
CA LYS A 74 -42.16 -27.27 14.49
C LYS A 74 -40.98 -26.37 14.09
N LYS A 75 -40.88 -25.17 14.67
CA LYS A 75 -39.83 -24.19 14.35
C LYS A 75 -38.48 -24.89 14.42
N MET A 76 -37.76 -24.96 13.29
CA MET A 76 -36.47 -25.63 13.22
C MET A 76 -35.41 -24.73 13.86
N ILE A 77 -34.60 -25.27 14.77
CA ILE A 77 -33.53 -24.50 15.42
C ILE A 77 -32.20 -24.92 14.80
N ILE A 78 -31.48 -23.96 14.23
CA ILE A 78 -30.11 -24.15 13.73
C ILE A 78 -29.15 -23.31 14.56
N SER A 79 -27.91 -23.80 14.74
CA SER A 79 -26.88 -23.12 15.53
C SER A 79 -25.65 -22.86 14.68
N LEU A 80 -25.14 -21.62 14.71
CA LEU A 80 -23.89 -21.22 14.07
C LEU A 80 -22.94 -20.70 15.14
N LYS A 81 -21.82 -21.40 15.34
CA LYS A 81 -20.73 -20.96 16.22
C LYS A 81 -19.74 -20.12 15.42
N ILE A 82 -19.45 -18.91 15.91
CA ILE A 82 -18.53 -17.97 15.28
C ILE A 82 -17.39 -17.66 16.25
N ASN A 83 -16.16 -17.92 15.81
CA ASN A 83 -14.95 -17.64 16.57
C ASN A 83 -14.16 -16.44 16.00
N ASP A 84 -14.69 -15.80 14.96
CA ASP A 84 -14.05 -14.65 14.33
C ASP A 84 -14.36 -13.36 15.11
N PRO A 85 -13.36 -12.69 15.73
CA PRO A 85 -13.60 -11.50 16.55
C PRO A 85 -14.02 -10.28 15.73
N LEU A 86 -13.85 -10.28 14.41
CA LEU A 86 -14.30 -9.18 13.55
C LEU A 86 -15.82 -9.21 13.35
N VAL A 87 -16.48 -10.33 13.64
CA VAL A 87 -17.92 -10.48 13.43
C VAL A 87 -18.68 -9.87 14.60
N THR A 88 -19.17 -8.65 14.40
CA THR A 88 -20.02 -7.97 15.38
C THR A 88 -21.48 -8.35 15.17
N LYS A 89 -22.30 -8.24 16.23
CA LYS A 89 -23.73 -8.51 16.17
C LYS A 89 -24.46 -7.59 15.17
N VAL A 90 -24.03 -6.32 15.09
CA VAL A 90 -24.61 -5.32 14.18
C VAL A 90 -24.28 -5.67 12.73
N ALA A 91 -23.01 -5.90 12.42
CA ALA A 91 -22.60 -6.25 11.07
C ALA A 91 -23.21 -7.60 10.60
N PHE A 92 -23.31 -8.57 11.51
CA PHE A 92 -23.96 -9.86 11.22
C PHE A 92 -25.46 -9.68 10.91
N ALA A 93 -26.17 -8.84 11.67
CA ALA A 93 -27.56 -8.51 11.39
C ALA A 93 -27.72 -7.82 10.03
N THR A 94 -26.83 -6.88 9.71
CA THR A 94 -26.81 -6.20 8.42
C THR A 94 -26.54 -7.17 7.27
N ALA A 95 -25.61 -8.11 7.43
CA ALA A 95 -25.36 -9.16 6.43
C ALA A 95 -26.60 -10.05 6.21
N LEU A 96 -27.34 -10.41 7.27
CA LEU A 96 -28.57 -11.21 7.14
C LEU A 96 -29.66 -10.49 6.33
N LYS A 97 -29.64 -9.14 6.23
CA LYS A 97 -30.57 -8.41 5.35
C LYS A 97 -30.39 -8.81 3.88
N SER A 98 -29.20 -9.28 3.46
CA SER A 98 -28.95 -9.78 2.10
C SER A 98 -29.75 -11.02 1.75
N LEU A 99 -30.37 -11.70 2.72
CA LEU A 99 -31.32 -12.78 2.46
C LEU A 99 -32.64 -12.27 1.85
N TYR A 100 -32.93 -10.98 2.00
CA TYR A 100 -34.22 -10.38 1.66
C TYR A 100 -34.08 -9.23 0.66
N LEU A 101 -32.94 -8.55 0.68
CA LEU A 101 -32.66 -7.39 -0.15
C LEU A 101 -31.55 -7.74 -1.15
N SER A 102 -31.75 -7.36 -2.41
CA SER A 102 -30.72 -7.47 -3.45
C SER A 102 -29.51 -6.59 -3.14
N GLU A 103 -29.74 -5.41 -2.57
CA GLU A 103 -28.69 -4.45 -2.22
C GLU A 103 -28.80 -4.02 -0.76
N VAL A 104 -27.81 -4.42 0.03
CA VAL A 104 -27.60 -3.90 1.38
C VAL A 104 -26.60 -2.75 1.32
N GLU A 105 -26.90 -1.64 1.99
CA GLU A 105 -25.96 -0.54 2.16
C GLU A 105 -24.74 -0.98 2.98
N VAL A 106 -23.55 -0.62 2.51
CA VAL A 106 -22.28 -0.90 3.19
C VAL A 106 -21.76 0.43 3.71
N ASP A 107 -21.51 0.50 5.00
CA ASP A 107 -20.91 1.67 5.67
C ASP A 107 -19.41 1.42 5.90
N MET A 108 -18.58 2.45 5.75
CA MET A 108 -17.12 2.36 5.93
C MET A 108 -16.75 2.01 7.36
N ASP A 109 -17.52 2.48 8.34
CA ASP A 109 -17.25 2.25 9.76
C ASP A 109 -17.46 0.77 10.16
N ASP A 110 -18.44 0.11 9.51
CA ASP A 110 -18.80 -1.29 9.78
C ASP A 110 -18.24 -2.28 8.75
N VAL A 111 -17.56 -1.82 7.69
CA VAL A 111 -17.18 -2.63 6.53
C VAL A 111 -16.36 -3.87 6.89
N LEU A 112 -15.50 -3.77 7.91
CA LEU A 112 -14.68 -4.90 8.38
C LEU A 112 -15.54 -6.02 8.97
N GLY A 113 -16.50 -5.68 9.82
CA GLY A 113 -17.40 -6.66 10.41
C GLY A 113 -18.37 -7.21 9.38
N LEU A 114 -18.77 -6.39 8.40
CA LEU A 114 -19.67 -6.82 7.34
C LEU A 114 -18.98 -7.79 6.37
N LEU A 115 -17.73 -7.52 5.99
CA LEU A 115 -16.88 -8.44 5.23
C LEU A 115 -16.75 -9.79 5.96
N ALA A 116 -16.41 -9.77 7.25
CA ALA A 116 -16.28 -10.97 8.07
C ALA A 116 -17.58 -11.78 8.14
N SER A 117 -18.71 -11.09 8.33
CA SER A 117 -20.04 -11.71 8.37
C SER A 117 -20.44 -12.30 7.02
N ALA A 118 -20.20 -11.57 5.93
CA ALA A 118 -20.45 -12.02 4.57
C ALA A 118 -19.61 -13.26 4.22
N HIS A 119 -18.36 -13.32 4.69
CA HIS A 119 -17.50 -14.49 4.52
C HIS A 119 -18.07 -15.72 5.23
N ILE A 120 -18.45 -15.59 6.51
CA ILE A 120 -19.03 -16.70 7.29
C ILE A 120 -20.34 -17.18 6.70
N LEU A 121 -21.21 -16.25 6.28
CA LEU A 121 -22.49 -16.57 5.66
C LEU A 121 -22.35 -16.98 4.18
N GLN A 122 -21.15 -16.88 3.61
CA GLN A 122 -20.86 -17.15 2.20
C GLN A 122 -21.73 -16.34 1.22
N PHE A 123 -21.95 -15.06 1.54
CA PHE A 123 -22.59 -14.09 0.63
C PHE A 123 -21.55 -13.45 -0.29
N ASN A 124 -21.26 -14.11 -1.42
CA ASN A 124 -20.20 -13.70 -2.34
C ASN A 124 -20.38 -12.27 -2.88
N SER A 125 -21.60 -11.88 -3.27
CA SER A 125 -21.88 -10.55 -3.81
C SER A 125 -21.64 -9.45 -2.77
N LEU A 126 -22.14 -9.63 -1.55
CA LEU A 126 -21.90 -8.70 -0.44
C LEU A 126 -20.42 -8.63 -0.07
N PHE A 127 -19.74 -9.78 0.00
CA PHE A 127 -18.32 -9.86 0.30
C PHE A 127 -17.50 -9.04 -0.71
N GLN A 128 -17.73 -9.24 -2.01
CA GLN A 128 -17.02 -8.51 -3.07
C GLN A 128 -17.32 -7.00 -3.06
N ARG A 129 -18.56 -6.61 -2.75
CA ARG A 129 -18.90 -5.18 -2.56
C ARG A 129 -18.13 -4.55 -1.39
N CYS A 130 -17.99 -5.27 -0.27
CA CYS A 130 -17.17 -4.82 0.86
C CYS A 130 -15.70 -4.66 0.44
N VAL A 131 -15.15 -5.61 -0.32
CA VAL A 131 -13.77 -5.53 -0.83
C VAL A 131 -13.56 -4.27 -1.68
N VAL A 132 -14.46 -4.00 -2.64
CA VAL A 132 -14.38 -2.79 -3.49
C VAL A 132 -14.45 -1.52 -2.64
N MET A 133 -15.36 -1.47 -1.67
CA MET A 133 -15.48 -0.33 -0.77
C MET A 133 -14.22 -0.11 0.08
N MET A 134 -13.63 -1.18 0.60
CA MET A 134 -12.37 -1.12 1.35
C MET A 134 -11.20 -0.65 0.48
N MET A 135 -11.12 -1.09 -0.78
CA MET A 135 -10.10 -0.64 -1.72
C MET A 135 -10.20 0.86 -2.00
N ASN A 136 -11.43 1.39 -2.13
CA ASN A 136 -11.68 2.83 -2.32
C ASN A 136 -11.45 3.65 -1.05
N GLY A 137 -11.61 3.03 0.13
CA GLY A 137 -11.41 3.66 1.45
C GLY A 137 -10.00 3.52 2.03
N LEU A 138 -8.98 3.27 1.21
CA LEU A 138 -7.60 3.15 1.68
C LEU A 138 -7.04 4.51 2.10
N MET A 139 -6.64 4.59 3.37
CA MET A 139 -6.01 5.76 3.98
C MET A 139 -5.08 5.33 5.13
N PRO A 140 -4.23 6.23 5.68
CA PRO A 140 -3.27 5.86 6.72
C PRO A 140 -3.88 5.18 7.95
N SER A 141 -5.11 5.55 8.32
CA SER A 141 -5.82 4.99 9.48
C SER A 141 -6.43 3.60 9.22
N THR A 142 -6.80 3.28 7.97
CA THR A 142 -7.55 2.06 7.62
C THR A 142 -6.66 0.95 7.07
N ILE A 143 -5.53 1.30 6.42
CA ILE A 143 -4.69 0.35 5.67
C ILE A 143 -4.25 -0.88 6.47
N LYS A 144 -3.88 -0.72 7.75
CA LYS A 144 -3.48 -1.85 8.61
C LYS A 144 -4.59 -2.89 8.67
N ASN A 145 -5.79 -2.46 9.03
CA ASN A 145 -6.91 -3.37 9.26
C ASN A 145 -7.38 -4.00 7.95
N PHE A 146 -7.35 -3.24 6.84
CA PHE A 146 -7.74 -3.74 5.53
C PHE A 146 -6.73 -4.76 5.00
N TYR A 147 -5.44 -4.52 5.18
CA TYR A 147 -4.40 -5.49 4.83
C TYR A 147 -4.55 -6.79 5.62
N LEU A 148 -4.71 -6.69 6.96
CA LEU A 148 -4.89 -7.87 7.82
C LEU A 148 -6.16 -8.66 7.47
N ALA A 149 -7.26 -7.97 7.13
CA ALA A 149 -8.47 -8.60 6.64
C ALA A 149 -8.23 -9.33 5.30
N GLY A 150 -7.54 -8.70 4.35
CA GLY A 150 -7.15 -9.32 3.10
C GLY A 150 -6.32 -10.58 3.30
N CYS A 151 -5.33 -10.55 4.20
CA CYS A 151 -4.54 -11.75 4.55
C CYS A 151 -5.40 -12.84 5.20
N LYS A 152 -6.24 -12.48 6.17
CA LYS A 152 -7.08 -13.42 6.92
C LYS A 152 -8.09 -14.14 6.03
N TYR A 153 -8.77 -13.41 5.15
CA TYR A 153 -9.79 -13.95 4.26
C TYR A 153 -9.23 -14.39 2.91
N LYS A 154 -7.91 -14.31 2.72
CA LYS A 154 -7.18 -14.69 1.50
C LYS A 154 -7.67 -13.94 0.25
N GLU A 155 -7.99 -12.66 0.42
CA GLU A 155 -8.44 -11.78 -0.67
C GLU A 155 -7.24 -11.04 -1.27
N GLU A 156 -6.64 -11.65 -2.29
CA GLU A 156 -5.45 -11.12 -2.99
C GLU A 156 -5.66 -9.71 -3.56
N PRO A 157 -6.80 -9.37 -4.23
CA PRO A 157 -7.06 -8.03 -4.74
C PRO A 157 -6.94 -6.95 -3.67
N LEU A 158 -7.48 -7.20 -2.46
CA LEU A 158 -7.42 -6.26 -1.35
C LEU A 158 -5.99 -6.09 -0.83
N THR A 159 -5.25 -7.19 -0.64
CA THR A 159 -3.85 -7.10 -0.19
C THR A 159 -2.96 -6.38 -1.19
N THR A 160 -3.14 -6.65 -2.49
CA THR A 160 -2.42 -5.99 -3.58
C THR A 160 -2.76 -4.50 -3.65
N ALA A 161 -4.02 -4.13 -3.43
CA ALA A 161 -4.43 -2.73 -3.37
C ALA A 161 -3.77 -1.98 -2.21
N CYS A 162 -3.69 -2.60 -1.02
CA CYS A 162 -2.97 -2.04 0.13
C CYS A 162 -1.48 -1.85 -0.16
N GLU A 163 -0.83 -2.86 -0.76
CA GLU A 163 0.59 -2.81 -1.13
C GLU A 163 0.85 -1.66 -2.13
N LYS A 164 0.10 -1.59 -3.24
CA LYS A 164 0.22 -0.52 -4.24
C LYS A 164 -0.08 0.87 -3.69
N TRP A 165 -1.09 0.99 -2.84
CA TRP A 165 -1.40 2.27 -2.22
C TRP A 165 -0.25 2.75 -1.33
N LEU A 166 0.34 1.85 -0.54
CA LEU A 166 1.45 2.18 0.34
C LEU A 166 2.75 2.43 -0.44
N GLU A 167 2.99 1.76 -1.57
CA GLU A 167 4.10 2.07 -2.48
C GLU A 167 4.15 3.54 -2.89
N MET A 168 3.00 4.21 -3.08
CA MET A 168 2.96 5.64 -3.43
C MET A 168 2.94 6.57 -2.22
N ASN A 169 2.30 6.13 -1.13
CA ASN A 169 1.95 6.99 -0.01
C ASN A 169 2.88 6.83 1.21
N LEU A 170 3.76 5.83 1.26
CA LEU A 170 4.61 5.55 2.42
C LEU A 170 5.42 6.79 2.84
N VAL A 171 6.17 7.38 1.93
CA VAL A 171 7.02 8.55 2.22
C VAL A 171 6.22 9.87 2.22
N PRO A 172 5.43 10.21 1.18
CA PRO A 172 4.82 11.54 1.10
C PRO A 172 3.63 11.76 2.04
N LEU A 173 2.93 10.69 2.46
CA LEU A 173 1.69 10.81 3.24
C LEU A 173 1.75 10.09 4.58
N VAL A 174 2.09 8.80 4.60
CA VAL A 174 2.08 8.01 5.85
C VAL A 174 3.26 8.41 6.73
N GLY A 175 4.43 8.69 6.14
CA GLY A 175 5.65 9.09 6.81
C GLY A 175 5.57 10.41 7.58
N THR A 176 4.51 11.20 7.35
CA THR A 176 4.26 12.48 8.03
C THR A 176 3.19 12.35 9.13
N GLN A 177 2.70 11.13 9.41
CA GLN A 177 1.58 10.89 10.31
C GLN A 177 1.90 9.85 11.39
N ILE A 178 1.24 9.97 12.54
CA ILE A 178 1.37 9.00 13.65
C ILE A 178 0.90 7.59 13.25
N HIS A 179 0.06 7.51 12.22
CA HIS A 179 -0.44 6.26 11.64
C HIS A 179 0.66 5.35 11.09
N LEU A 180 1.86 5.88 10.80
CA LEU A 180 3.01 5.07 10.39
C LEU A 180 3.27 3.91 11.35
N ARG A 181 3.09 4.10 12.66
CA ARG A 181 3.21 3.04 13.68
C ARG A 181 2.33 1.83 13.42
N LYS A 182 1.18 2.02 12.75
CA LYS A 182 0.21 0.95 12.52
C LYS A 182 0.63 0.01 11.38
N ILE A 183 1.61 0.40 10.55
CA ILE A 183 2.02 -0.41 9.39
C ILE A 183 2.72 -1.70 9.87
N PRO A 184 2.20 -2.89 9.51
CA PRO A 184 2.85 -4.17 9.83
C PRO A 184 4.21 -4.30 9.14
N GLN A 185 5.15 -4.97 9.82
CA GLN A 185 6.49 -5.18 9.29
C GLN A 185 6.51 -5.98 7.98
N GLU A 186 5.64 -6.99 7.81
CA GLU A 186 5.62 -7.77 6.57
C GLU A 186 5.16 -6.93 5.38
N LEU A 187 4.14 -6.09 5.57
CA LEU A 187 3.65 -5.15 4.56
C LEU A 187 4.75 -4.14 4.19
N LEU A 188 5.40 -3.56 5.20
CA LEU A 188 6.49 -2.61 4.99
C LEU A 188 7.64 -3.23 4.20
N HIS A 189 8.04 -4.46 4.54
CA HIS A 189 9.10 -5.18 3.83
C HIS A 189 8.75 -5.40 2.35
N LYS A 190 7.51 -5.83 2.04
CA LYS A 190 7.06 -6.02 0.66
C LYS A 190 7.11 -4.71 -0.14
N VAL A 191 6.66 -3.62 0.46
CA VAL A 191 6.67 -2.29 -0.18
C VAL A 191 8.10 -1.79 -0.42
N LEU A 192 9.01 -1.97 0.54
CA LEU A 192 10.41 -1.57 0.41
C LEU A 192 11.15 -2.31 -0.71
N ARG A 193 10.82 -3.59 -0.95
CA ARG A 193 11.38 -4.38 -2.06
C ARG A 193 10.80 -4.00 -3.42
N SER A 194 9.69 -3.29 -3.45
CA SER A 194 9.03 -2.93 -4.70
C SER A 194 9.83 -1.86 -5.46
N PRO A 195 10.14 -2.07 -6.75
CA PRO A 195 10.75 -1.02 -7.58
C PRO A 195 9.77 0.13 -7.88
N ARG A 196 8.48 -0.04 -7.56
CA ARG A 196 7.44 0.99 -7.72
C ARG A 196 7.36 1.94 -6.53
N LEU A 197 8.06 1.67 -5.43
CA LEU A 197 8.03 2.52 -4.25
C LEU A 197 8.50 3.94 -4.62
N PHE A 198 7.60 4.90 -4.43
CA PHE A 198 7.86 6.31 -4.60
C PHE A 198 8.57 6.87 -3.35
N THR A 199 9.64 7.63 -3.60
CA THR A 199 10.29 8.47 -2.58
C THR A 199 10.89 9.69 -3.27
N PHE A 200 10.94 10.83 -2.57
CA PHE A 200 11.61 12.02 -3.06
C PHE A 200 13.11 11.76 -3.29
N ASN A 201 13.74 11.03 -2.36
CA ASN A 201 15.09 10.47 -2.48
C ASN A 201 15.31 9.42 -1.37
N GLU A 202 16.44 8.69 -1.43
CA GLU A 202 16.75 7.65 -0.44
C GLU A 202 16.83 8.14 1.00
N PHE A 203 17.23 9.40 1.21
CA PHE A 203 17.33 9.96 2.56
C PHE A 203 15.95 10.19 3.20
N HIS A 204 14.95 10.63 2.43
CA HIS A 204 13.57 10.73 2.92
C HIS A 204 12.99 9.37 3.30
N LEU A 205 13.32 8.33 2.52
CA LEU A 205 12.91 6.97 2.85
C LEU A 205 13.59 6.48 4.13
N LEU A 206 14.89 6.74 4.30
CA LEU A 206 15.62 6.44 5.53
C LEU A 206 14.97 7.12 6.74
N LYS A 207 14.68 8.43 6.67
CA LYS A 207 13.98 9.17 7.73
C LYS A 207 12.64 8.52 8.10
N THR A 208 11.87 8.13 7.08
CA THR A 208 10.58 7.45 7.27
C THR A 208 10.75 6.14 8.02
N LEU A 209 11.77 5.33 7.69
CA LEU A 209 12.02 4.06 8.38
C LEU A 209 12.52 4.25 9.81
N LEU A 210 13.44 5.19 10.04
CA LEU A 210 13.91 5.52 11.39
C LEU A 210 12.74 5.99 12.28
N LEU A 211 11.85 6.81 11.74
CA LEU A 211 10.62 7.23 12.42
C LEU A 211 9.70 6.05 12.70
N TRP A 212 9.50 5.14 11.74
CA TRP A 212 8.70 3.93 11.95
C TRP A 212 9.25 3.10 13.12
N VAL A 213 10.55 2.84 13.15
CA VAL A 213 11.21 2.09 14.24
C VAL A 213 11.05 2.83 15.58
N PHE A 214 11.30 4.14 15.61
CA PHE A 214 11.11 4.94 16.82
C PHE A 214 9.67 4.81 17.36
N LEU A 215 8.66 4.88 16.49
CA LEU A 215 7.27 4.77 16.88
C LEU A 215 6.88 3.35 17.34
N GLN A 216 7.51 2.30 16.79
CA GLN A 216 7.34 0.93 17.29
C GLN A 216 7.87 0.79 18.72
N LEU A 217 8.98 1.45 19.06
CA LEU A 217 9.55 1.36 20.40
C LEU A 217 8.84 2.27 21.41
N ASN A 218 8.28 3.39 20.95
CA ASN A 218 7.69 4.44 21.78
C ASN A 218 6.16 4.50 21.65
N HIS A 219 5.47 3.46 22.11
CA HIS A 219 4.00 3.31 22.00
C HIS A 219 3.17 4.42 22.65
N LYS A 220 3.72 5.14 23.64
CA LYS A 220 3.00 6.21 24.35
C LYS A 220 2.93 7.52 23.55
N VAL A 221 3.77 7.68 22.52
CA VAL A 221 3.82 8.89 21.70
C VAL A 221 2.53 9.01 20.89
N GLN A 222 1.92 10.19 20.90
CA GLN A 222 0.65 10.50 20.23
C GLN A 222 0.82 11.45 19.04
N THR A 223 1.92 12.18 18.99
CA THR A 223 2.25 13.15 17.92
C THR A 223 3.50 12.70 17.17
N VAL A 224 3.65 13.16 15.93
CA VAL A 224 4.86 12.84 15.16
C VAL A 224 6.03 13.65 15.73
N PRO A 225 7.11 13.00 16.19
CA PRO A 225 8.29 13.72 16.67
C PRO A 225 9.01 14.42 15.52
N VAL A 226 9.69 15.53 15.83
CA VAL A 226 10.67 16.12 14.91
C VAL A 226 11.86 15.18 14.72
N HIS A 227 12.55 15.32 13.59
CA HIS A 227 13.61 14.40 13.18
C HIS A 227 14.77 14.34 14.17
N GLU A 228 15.13 15.48 14.76
CA GLU A 228 16.22 15.61 15.74
C GLU A 228 15.94 14.78 16.99
N THR A 229 14.67 14.68 17.42
CA THR A 229 14.27 13.84 18.55
C THR A 229 14.48 12.35 18.25
N VAL A 230 14.19 11.93 17.01
CA VAL A 230 14.42 10.55 16.56
C VAL A 230 15.91 10.23 16.55
N LEU A 231 16.75 11.14 16.06
CA LEU A 231 18.20 10.99 16.10
C LEU A 231 18.75 10.92 17.52
N ALA A 232 18.31 11.83 18.40
CA ALA A 232 18.72 11.86 19.79
C ALA A 232 18.36 10.57 20.53
N PHE A 233 17.20 9.98 20.23
CA PHE A 233 16.79 8.69 20.77
C PHE A 233 17.77 7.58 20.40
N PHE A 234 18.11 7.39 19.11
CA PHE A 234 19.06 6.35 18.72
C PHE A 234 20.48 6.63 19.25
N ASN A 235 20.88 7.89 19.31
CA ASN A 235 22.19 8.28 19.86
C ASN A 235 22.30 8.15 21.38
N SER A 236 21.18 7.98 22.10
CA SER A 236 21.18 7.73 23.54
C SER A 236 21.60 6.30 23.92
N PHE A 237 21.55 5.36 22.98
CA PHE A 237 21.98 3.98 23.21
C PHE A 237 23.50 3.88 23.37
N PRO A 238 24.02 2.90 24.13
CA PRO A 238 25.46 2.67 24.27
C PRO A 238 26.13 2.50 22.91
N LYS A 239 27.24 3.22 22.68
CA LYS A 239 27.98 3.20 21.39
C LYS A 239 28.83 1.94 21.15
N LYS A 240 28.73 0.94 22.03
CA LYS A 240 29.50 -0.31 21.89
C LYS A 240 29.03 -1.15 20.71
N TYR A 241 27.73 -1.10 20.41
CA TYR A 241 27.10 -1.80 19.30
C TYR A 241 26.07 -0.86 18.65
N SER A 242 25.95 -0.92 17.33
CA SER A 242 24.91 -0.18 16.62
C SER A 242 23.52 -0.71 17.00
N PHE A 243 22.46 0.09 16.81
CA PHE A 243 21.09 -0.37 17.09
C PHE A 243 20.75 -1.66 16.32
N LEU A 244 21.14 -1.77 15.04
CA LEU A 244 20.85 -2.96 14.23
C LEU A 244 21.63 -4.22 14.65
N ASP A 245 22.77 -4.06 15.34
CA ASP A 245 23.53 -5.21 15.85
C ASP A 245 22.88 -5.83 17.11
N GLN A 246 22.04 -5.07 17.82
CA GLN A 246 21.36 -5.52 19.03
C GLN A 246 20.21 -6.50 18.73
N ASP A 247 19.82 -7.34 19.70
CA ASP A 247 18.75 -8.34 19.54
C ASP A 247 17.44 -7.76 19.02
N THR A 248 17.08 -6.55 19.47
CA THR A 248 15.87 -5.84 19.01
C THR A 248 15.98 -5.39 17.55
N GLY A 249 17.20 -5.04 17.10
CA GLY A 249 17.48 -4.56 15.75
C GLY A 249 17.62 -5.67 14.71
N GLN A 250 18.03 -6.88 15.10
CA GLN A 250 18.29 -7.98 14.17
C GLN A 250 17.06 -8.35 13.31
N SER A 251 15.87 -8.32 13.90
CA SER A 251 14.62 -8.59 13.16
C SER A 251 14.31 -7.53 12.09
N LEU A 252 14.91 -6.35 12.19
CA LEU A 252 14.70 -5.21 11.30
C LEU A 252 15.72 -5.13 10.16
N VAL A 253 16.85 -5.84 10.27
CA VAL A 253 17.92 -5.87 9.25
C VAL A 253 17.37 -6.08 7.83
N PRO A 254 16.44 -7.00 7.55
CA PRO A 254 15.89 -7.18 6.20
C PRO A 254 15.21 -5.93 5.63
N LEU A 255 14.59 -5.08 6.47
CA LEU A 255 13.98 -3.83 6.02
C LEU A 255 15.06 -2.85 5.53
N PHE A 256 16.13 -2.70 6.31
CA PHE A 256 17.18 -1.72 6.01
C PHE A 256 18.11 -2.18 4.88
N LEU A 257 18.23 -3.49 4.62
CA LEU A 257 18.89 -4.01 3.42
C LEU A 257 18.16 -3.65 2.11
N CYS A 258 16.89 -3.25 2.18
CA CYS A 258 16.15 -2.76 1.01
C CYS A 258 16.48 -1.30 0.66
N LEU A 259 17.13 -0.56 1.57
CA LEU A 259 17.52 0.82 1.31
C LEU A 259 18.73 0.88 0.38
N ARG A 260 18.72 1.87 -0.52
CA ARG A 260 19.86 2.12 -1.41
C ARG A 260 20.72 3.18 -0.76
N LEU A 261 21.41 2.84 0.33
CA LEU A 261 22.19 3.82 1.12
C LEU A 261 23.25 4.54 0.28
N HIS A 262 23.79 3.90 -0.77
CA HIS A 262 24.67 4.52 -1.77
C HIS A 262 24.01 5.61 -2.62
N GLY A 263 22.68 5.76 -2.56
CA GLY A 263 21.92 6.86 -3.16
C GLY A 263 21.84 8.11 -2.29
N ILE A 264 22.37 8.09 -1.06
CA ILE A 264 22.46 9.26 -0.18
C ILE A 264 23.77 9.99 -0.47
N ILE A 265 23.73 11.04 -1.28
CA ILE A 265 24.95 11.67 -1.82
C ILE A 265 25.27 13.03 -1.17
N ARG A 266 24.28 13.71 -0.60
CA ARG A 266 24.48 15.04 -0.02
C ARG A 266 25.35 14.94 1.24
N GLY A 267 26.42 15.74 1.31
CA GLY A 267 27.38 15.71 2.44
C GLY A 267 26.72 15.84 3.81
N LYS A 268 25.80 16.80 3.99
CA LYS A 268 25.04 16.95 5.26
C LYS A 268 24.29 15.68 5.68
N ASN A 269 23.73 14.94 4.71
CA ASN A 269 22.98 13.71 4.97
C ASN A 269 23.92 12.53 5.27
N LEU A 270 25.09 12.50 4.61
CA LEU A 270 26.15 11.51 4.89
C LEU A 270 26.75 11.71 6.29
N GLU A 271 26.93 12.96 6.72
CA GLU A 271 27.36 13.27 8.09
C GLU A 271 26.34 12.80 9.12
N GLU A 272 25.04 13.01 8.88
CA GLU A 272 24.00 12.46 9.76
C GLU A 272 24.05 10.92 9.82
N LEU A 273 24.20 10.27 8.66
CA LEU A 273 24.30 8.81 8.53
C LEU A 273 25.54 8.25 9.26
N ARG A 274 26.64 9.01 9.30
CA ARG A 274 27.87 8.65 10.02
C ARG A 274 27.70 8.74 11.53
N HIS A 275 26.96 9.74 12.02
CA HIS A 275 26.88 10.02 13.46
C HIS A 275 25.74 9.29 14.16
N ILE A 276 24.74 8.79 13.43
CA ILE A 276 23.62 8.05 14.01
C ILE A 276 24.07 6.68 14.52
N ASN A 277 23.82 6.39 15.80
CA ASN A 277 24.04 5.07 16.40
C ASN A 277 22.94 4.07 15.97
N PHE A 278 22.81 3.82 14.68
CA PHE A 278 21.78 2.95 14.11
C PHE A 278 22.35 1.82 13.26
N PHE A 279 23.22 2.16 12.31
CA PHE A 279 23.78 1.20 11.34
C PHE A 279 25.09 0.58 11.84
N PRO A 280 25.38 -0.68 11.48
CA PRO A 280 26.69 -1.27 11.72
C PRO A 280 27.76 -0.48 10.96
N GLU A 281 28.91 -0.26 11.59
CA GLU A 281 30.02 0.51 11.01
C GLU A 281 30.47 -0.05 9.64
N SER A 282 30.45 -1.38 9.49
CA SER A 282 30.80 -2.06 8.22
C SER A 282 29.92 -1.67 7.04
N TRP A 283 28.65 -1.30 7.28
CA TRP A 283 27.74 -0.81 6.24
C TRP A 283 28.13 0.60 5.83
N LEU A 284 28.39 1.47 6.81
CA LEU A 284 28.79 2.86 6.57
C LEU A 284 30.12 2.93 5.81
N ILE A 285 31.12 2.15 6.20
CA ILE A 285 32.39 2.02 5.49
C ILE A 285 32.17 1.62 4.02
N ARG A 286 31.27 0.65 3.76
CA ARG A 286 30.95 0.22 2.38
C ARG A 286 30.31 1.34 1.57
N VAL A 287 29.38 2.10 2.16
CA VAL A 287 28.74 3.24 1.50
C VAL A 287 29.79 4.30 1.17
N THR A 288 30.65 4.67 2.11
CA THR A 288 31.73 5.64 1.90
C THR A 288 32.73 5.15 0.84
N ALA A 289 33.13 3.88 0.88
CA ALA A 289 34.02 3.29 -0.13
C ALA A 289 33.40 3.32 -1.54
N ASN A 290 32.10 3.05 -1.66
CA ASN A 290 31.38 3.13 -2.93
C ASN A 290 31.36 4.56 -3.48
N HIS A 291 31.14 5.57 -2.64
CA HIS A 291 31.19 6.98 -3.03
C HIS A 291 32.60 7.41 -3.44
N TYR A 292 33.62 7.02 -2.66
CA TYR A 292 35.02 7.31 -2.98
C TYR A 292 35.41 6.71 -4.34
N HIS A 293 35.12 5.42 -4.56
CA HIS A 293 35.39 4.77 -5.83
C HIS A 293 34.66 5.44 -7.00
N ALA A 294 33.40 5.84 -6.82
CA ALA A 294 32.65 6.54 -7.86
C ALA A 294 33.27 7.90 -8.20
N LEU A 295 33.72 8.66 -7.20
CA LEU A 295 34.42 9.93 -7.41
C LEU A 295 35.74 9.75 -8.17
N GLU A 296 36.58 8.80 -7.74
CA GLU A 296 37.86 8.48 -8.40
C GLU A 296 37.65 7.96 -9.84
N SER A 297 36.54 7.28 -10.10
CA SER A 297 36.19 6.75 -11.43
C SER A 297 35.43 7.76 -12.30
N GLY A 298 35.49 9.06 -12.00
CA GLY A 298 34.82 10.10 -12.80
C GLY A 298 33.29 10.04 -12.78
N GLY A 299 32.72 9.48 -11.72
CA GLY A 299 31.29 9.30 -11.47
C GLY A 299 30.75 7.89 -11.76
N ASP A 300 31.57 6.96 -12.23
CA ASP A 300 31.11 5.62 -12.63
C ASP A 300 30.69 4.78 -11.42
N MET A 301 29.48 4.23 -11.48
CA MET A 301 28.86 3.46 -10.39
C MET A 301 29.10 1.96 -10.56
N VAL A 302 30.35 1.53 -10.50
CA VAL A 302 30.77 0.12 -10.73
C VAL A 302 30.04 -0.89 -9.81
N HIS A 303 29.68 -0.47 -8.60
CA HIS A 303 28.97 -1.31 -7.63
C HIS A 303 27.49 -1.52 -7.97
N VAL A 304 26.91 -0.74 -8.87
CA VAL A 304 25.50 -0.80 -9.26
C VAL A 304 25.34 -1.68 -10.49
N LYS A 305 24.82 -2.90 -10.29
CA LYS A 305 24.66 -3.92 -11.35
C LYS A 305 23.22 -4.08 -11.78
N ASP A 306 22.29 -4.12 -10.82
CA ASP A 306 20.87 -4.24 -11.11
C ASP A 306 20.19 -2.88 -11.09
N PHE A 307 19.76 -2.43 -12.25
CA PHE A 307 19.05 -1.16 -12.40
C PHE A 307 17.78 -1.11 -11.54
N THR A 308 17.04 -2.21 -11.46
CA THR A 308 15.70 -2.23 -10.83
C THR A 308 15.78 -2.01 -9.32
N THR A 309 16.75 -2.64 -8.67
CA THR A 309 16.88 -2.62 -7.21
C THR A 309 17.95 -1.67 -6.68
N GLN A 310 18.88 -1.20 -7.52
CA GLN A 310 20.04 -0.41 -7.07
C GLN A 310 20.16 0.96 -7.73
N ALA A 311 19.38 1.29 -8.76
CA ALA A 311 19.42 2.63 -9.35
C ALA A 311 19.10 3.70 -8.31
N MET A 312 19.74 4.86 -8.42
CA MET A 312 19.34 6.00 -7.60
C MET A 312 17.96 6.44 -8.05
N ARG A 313 17.08 6.76 -7.11
CA ARG A 313 15.71 7.17 -7.39
C ARG A 313 15.41 8.52 -6.76
N PHE A 314 14.77 9.37 -7.55
CA PHE A 314 14.31 10.70 -7.17
C PHE A 314 12.85 10.86 -7.57
N GLY A 315 12.07 11.55 -6.76
CA GLY A 315 10.62 11.63 -6.93
C GLY A 315 10.12 13.07 -7.00
N LEU A 316 9.21 13.35 -7.93
CA LEU A 316 8.41 14.57 -7.97
C LEU A 316 6.95 14.21 -7.69
N LEU A 317 6.36 14.86 -6.68
CA LEU A 317 4.95 14.76 -6.39
C LEU A 317 4.21 15.92 -7.06
N PHE A 318 3.47 15.62 -8.11
CA PHE A 318 2.80 16.62 -8.94
C PHE A 318 1.32 16.73 -8.56
N ASN A 319 0.99 17.75 -7.77
CA ASN A 319 -0.36 18.11 -7.35
C ASN A 319 -1.06 19.05 -8.35
N GLN A 320 -2.36 19.28 -8.16
CA GLN A 320 -3.20 20.10 -9.06
C GLN A 320 -2.72 21.55 -9.21
N GLU A 321 -2.10 22.10 -8.16
CA GLU A 321 -1.63 23.49 -8.10
C GLU A 321 -0.40 23.75 -9.00
N TYR A 322 0.37 22.71 -9.32
CA TYR A 322 1.59 22.89 -10.10
C TYR A 322 1.28 22.96 -11.60
N THR A 323 1.69 24.05 -12.23
CA THR A 323 1.84 24.12 -13.70
C THR A 323 3.21 23.59 -14.13
N THR A 324 4.22 23.82 -13.31
CA THR A 324 5.58 23.30 -13.47
C THR A 324 6.17 23.04 -12.09
N HIS A 325 6.86 21.92 -11.94
CA HIS A 325 7.57 21.55 -10.72
C HIS A 325 8.91 20.93 -11.10
N SER A 326 10.00 21.35 -10.46
CA SER A 326 11.32 20.80 -10.71
C SER A 326 12.17 20.70 -9.45
N GLU A 327 13.15 19.80 -9.51
CA GLU A 327 14.14 19.61 -8.44
C GLU A 327 15.53 19.44 -9.06
N MET A 328 16.52 20.02 -8.39
CA MET A 328 17.93 19.90 -8.77
C MET A 328 18.60 18.74 -8.04
N ILE A 329 19.32 17.94 -8.81
CA ILE A 329 20.05 16.77 -8.35
C ILE A 329 21.54 16.96 -8.67
N ALA A 330 22.38 16.77 -7.67
CA ALA A 330 23.83 16.80 -7.79
C ALA A 330 24.40 15.42 -7.46
N ILE A 331 25.16 14.83 -8.38
CA ILE A 331 25.72 13.47 -8.24
C ILE A 331 27.14 13.47 -8.80
N TYR A 332 28.12 13.25 -7.94
CA TYR A 332 29.55 13.16 -8.33
C TYR A 332 30.01 14.29 -9.26
N GLY A 333 29.52 15.50 -9.00
CA GLY A 333 29.79 16.73 -9.76
C GLY A 333 29.06 16.87 -11.09
N PHE A 334 28.11 15.99 -11.38
CA PHE A 334 27.14 16.16 -12.46
C PHE A 334 25.83 16.70 -11.90
N PHE A 335 25.23 17.63 -12.63
CA PHE A 335 24.04 18.35 -12.20
C PHE A 335 22.89 18.09 -13.18
N PHE A 336 21.74 17.72 -12.63
CA PHE A 336 20.52 17.44 -13.38
C PHE A 336 19.33 18.19 -12.77
N GLU A 337 18.45 18.70 -13.62
CA GLU A 337 17.10 19.13 -13.23
C GLU A 337 16.12 18.04 -13.65
N ILE A 338 15.37 17.49 -12.70
CA ILE A 338 14.16 16.72 -13.00
C ILE A 338 12.98 17.67 -13.05
N LYS A 339 12.09 17.50 -14.03
CA LYS A 339 11.02 18.47 -14.29
C LYS A 339 9.73 17.79 -14.70
N GLY A 340 8.64 18.20 -14.07
CA GLY A 340 7.26 17.94 -14.46
C GLY A 340 6.61 19.22 -14.99
N ILE A 341 5.85 19.11 -16.07
CA ILE A 341 5.11 20.22 -16.68
C ILE A 341 3.70 19.72 -17.00
N LYS A 342 2.70 20.52 -16.61
CA LYS A 342 1.31 20.36 -17.03
C LYS A 342 1.07 21.24 -18.26
N HIS A 343 0.70 20.63 -19.38
CA HIS A 343 0.44 21.33 -20.65
C HIS A 343 -1.01 21.79 -20.76
N ASP A 344 -1.94 20.96 -20.31
CA ASP A 344 -3.37 21.24 -20.31
C ASP A 344 -4.06 20.56 -19.11
N THR A 345 -5.37 20.37 -19.14
CA THR A 345 -6.13 19.76 -18.03
C THR A 345 -5.78 18.30 -17.76
N THR A 346 -5.32 17.55 -18.78
CA THR A 346 -5.04 16.11 -18.68
C THR A 346 -3.66 15.70 -19.18
N SER A 347 -2.92 16.59 -19.83
CA SER A 347 -1.62 16.31 -20.45
C SER A 347 -0.46 16.80 -19.59
N TYR A 348 0.45 15.88 -19.28
CA TYR A 348 1.63 16.12 -18.47
C TYR A 348 2.88 15.59 -19.19
N SER A 349 4.04 16.20 -18.92
CA SER A 349 5.33 15.67 -19.36
C SER A 349 6.36 15.69 -18.25
N PHE A 350 7.15 14.62 -18.16
CA PHE A 350 8.23 14.47 -17.21
C PHE A 350 9.53 14.18 -17.94
N TYR A 351 10.60 14.92 -17.63
CA TYR A 351 11.91 14.71 -18.22
C TYR A 351 13.01 15.13 -17.25
N MET A 352 14.23 14.70 -17.53
CA MET A 352 15.43 15.19 -16.83
C MET A 352 16.37 15.85 -17.82
N GLN A 353 17.09 16.87 -17.37
CA GLN A 353 18.05 17.59 -18.20
C GLN A 353 19.33 17.87 -17.44
N ARG A 354 20.47 17.80 -18.13
CA ARG A 354 21.76 18.15 -17.58
C ARG A 354 21.96 19.67 -17.60
N VAL A 355 22.46 20.21 -16.49
CA VAL A 355 22.61 21.65 -16.26
C VAL A 355 24.07 21.96 -15.89
N ARG A 356 24.57 23.16 -16.16
CA ARG A 356 25.90 23.58 -15.73
C ARG A 356 25.85 24.11 -14.29
N HIS A 357 26.97 24.00 -13.59
CA HIS A 357 27.12 24.62 -12.27
C HIS A 357 27.07 26.15 -12.32
N THR A 358 27.39 26.75 -13.48
CA THR A 358 27.36 28.20 -13.72
C THR A 358 25.99 28.73 -14.14
N ASP A 359 25.01 27.86 -14.43
CA ASP A 359 23.71 28.33 -14.89
C ASP A 359 22.99 29.02 -13.71
N SER A 360 22.47 30.24 -13.92
CA SER A 360 21.93 31.12 -12.86
C SER A 360 20.76 30.52 -12.06
N ALA A 361 20.19 29.41 -12.52
CA ALA A 361 19.12 28.66 -11.83
C ALA A 361 19.66 27.63 -10.82
N PHE A 362 20.98 27.44 -10.70
CA PHE A 362 21.57 26.43 -9.82
C PHE A 362 21.78 26.98 -8.39
N PRO A 363 21.28 26.29 -7.34
CA PRO A 363 21.50 26.74 -5.97
C PRO A 363 22.98 26.74 -5.59
N SER A 364 23.53 27.91 -5.24
CA SER A 364 24.94 28.08 -4.84
C SER A 364 25.36 27.10 -3.74
N LEU A 365 24.45 26.82 -2.79
CA LEU A 365 24.65 25.90 -1.67
C LEU A 365 24.97 24.45 -2.09
N LEU A 366 24.53 24.01 -3.27
CA LEU A 366 24.84 22.68 -3.79
C LEU A 366 26.24 22.60 -4.40
N CYS A 367 26.82 23.75 -4.79
CA CYS A 367 28.12 23.85 -5.45
C CYS A 367 29.24 24.26 -4.48
N GLU A 368 28.93 25.01 -3.41
CA GLU A 368 29.93 25.64 -2.53
C GLU A 368 30.93 24.65 -1.89
N HIS A 369 30.48 23.43 -1.59
CA HIS A 369 31.31 22.37 -1.02
C HIS A 369 31.24 21.06 -1.79
N GLY A 370 30.62 21.06 -2.97
CA GLY A 370 30.41 19.86 -3.78
C GLY A 370 31.47 19.72 -4.88
N PRO A 371 31.78 18.48 -5.33
CA PRO A 371 32.60 18.30 -6.52
C PRO A 371 31.91 18.90 -7.75
N VAL A 372 32.68 19.36 -8.73
CA VAL A 372 32.20 19.81 -10.05
C VAL A 372 32.92 19.03 -11.13
N SER A 373 32.17 18.29 -11.94
CA SER A 373 32.72 17.56 -13.07
C SER A 373 32.82 18.46 -14.30
N LEU A 374 34.03 18.56 -14.86
CA LEU A 374 34.30 19.33 -16.09
C LEU A 374 34.05 18.53 -17.38
N ARG A 375 33.64 17.25 -17.27
CA ARG A 375 33.39 16.40 -18.45
C ARG A 375 32.28 17.00 -19.32
N ALA A 376 32.51 17.10 -20.62
CA ALA A 376 31.51 17.65 -21.56
C ALA A 376 30.24 16.79 -21.63
N GLU A 377 30.38 15.47 -21.48
CA GLU A 377 29.28 14.50 -21.58
C GLU A 377 29.27 13.53 -20.40
N ARG A 378 28.10 12.97 -20.09
CA ARG A 378 27.92 11.89 -19.10
C ARG A 378 27.02 10.82 -19.70
N LEU A 379 27.51 9.58 -19.79
CA LEU A 379 26.65 8.45 -20.11
C LEU A 379 25.73 8.16 -18.91
N VAL A 380 24.43 8.07 -19.15
CA VAL A 380 23.41 7.80 -18.14
C VAL A 380 22.46 6.75 -18.66
N ARG A 381 22.20 5.72 -17.83
CA ARG A 381 21.09 4.78 -18.03
C ARG A 381 19.95 5.16 -17.10
N TYR A 382 18.73 5.32 -17.61
CA TYR A 382 17.60 5.82 -16.84
C TYR A 382 16.24 5.24 -17.25
N GLU A 383 15.26 5.38 -16.36
CA GLU A 383 13.84 5.10 -16.54
C GLU A 383 13.05 6.21 -15.83
N ILE A 384 12.04 6.76 -16.51
CA ILE A 384 11.08 7.69 -15.92
C ILE A 384 9.75 6.96 -15.80
N ARG A 385 9.15 7.00 -14.61
CA ARG A 385 7.85 6.41 -14.30
C ARG A 385 6.92 7.46 -13.74
N ALA A 386 5.64 7.39 -14.07
CA ALA A 386 4.59 8.20 -13.46
C ALA A 386 3.43 7.30 -13.06
N GLN A 387 2.91 7.50 -11.85
CA GLN A 387 1.80 6.71 -11.31
C GLN A 387 0.73 7.63 -10.76
N THR A 388 -0.53 7.27 -10.96
CA THR A 388 -1.68 8.05 -10.50
C THR A 388 -2.90 7.15 -10.30
N LEU A 389 -3.84 7.59 -9.48
CA LEU A 389 -5.09 6.89 -9.20
C LEU A 389 -6.23 7.54 -9.99
N VAL A 390 -6.92 6.75 -10.82
CA VAL A 390 -8.07 7.17 -11.62
C VAL A 390 -9.20 6.18 -11.40
N ASP A 391 -10.37 6.65 -10.96
CA ASP A 391 -11.56 5.82 -10.71
C ASP A 391 -11.27 4.57 -9.85
N GLY A 392 -10.47 4.74 -8.79
CA GLY A 392 -10.06 3.67 -7.89
C GLY A 392 -9.04 2.68 -8.47
N LYS A 393 -8.51 2.91 -9.68
CA LYS A 393 -7.50 2.07 -10.34
C LYS A 393 -6.19 2.81 -10.54
N TRP A 394 -5.09 2.17 -10.15
CA TRP A 394 -3.76 2.69 -10.40
C TRP A 394 -3.40 2.57 -11.88
N GLN A 395 -3.04 3.70 -12.47
CA GLN A 395 -2.46 3.78 -13.81
C GLN A 395 -0.95 4.02 -13.69
N GLU A 396 -0.19 3.34 -14.54
CA GLU A 396 1.27 3.45 -14.58
C GLU A 396 1.71 3.79 -16.01
N PHE A 397 2.56 4.80 -16.12
CA PHE A 397 3.19 5.25 -17.35
C PHE A 397 4.70 5.16 -17.17
N ARG A 398 5.43 4.71 -18.19
CA ARG A 398 6.90 4.62 -18.12
C ARG A 398 7.55 4.81 -19.47
N THR A 399 8.79 5.29 -19.45
CA THR A 399 9.71 5.15 -20.57
C THR A 399 10.27 3.72 -20.59
N ASN A 400 10.94 3.35 -21.68
CA ASN A 400 11.88 2.23 -21.65
C ASN A 400 13.09 2.58 -20.77
N GLN A 401 13.91 1.58 -20.44
CA GLN A 401 15.24 1.81 -19.92
C GLN A 401 16.13 2.34 -21.06
N ILE A 402 16.52 3.60 -20.98
CA ILE A 402 17.25 4.28 -22.05
C ILE A 402 18.67 4.55 -21.57
N THR A 403 19.65 4.27 -22.41
CA THR A 403 21.05 4.67 -22.17
C THR A 403 21.42 5.74 -23.19
N GLN A 404 21.79 6.94 -22.73
CA GLN A 404 22.15 8.05 -23.60
C GLN A 404 23.26 8.90 -22.98
N LYS A 405 24.01 9.62 -23.82
CA LYS A 405 24.97 10.64 -23.38
C LYS A 405 24.26 11.96 -23.14
N PHE A 406 24.46 12.53 -21.96
CA PHE A 406 23.97 13.85 -21.59
C PHE A 406 25.05 14.91 -21.76
N GLY A 407 24.88 15.82 -22.72
CA GLY A 407 25.72 17.01 -22.90
C GLY A 407 25.08 18.28 -22.30
N PHE A 408 25.55 19.45 -22.71
CA PHE A 408 24.98 20.75 -22.28
C PHE A 408 24.13 21.45 -23.36
N VAL A 409 24.13 20.93 -24.59
CA VAL A 409 23.42 21.53 -25.73
C VAL A 409 22.37 20.55 -26.25
N LYS A 410 21.30 21.07 -26.85
CA LYS A 410 20.30 20.23 -27.52
C LYS A 410 20.92 19.48 -28.71
N PRO A 411 20.46 18.25 -29.01
CA PRO A 411 19.41 17.51 -28.31
C PRO A 411 19.91 16.72 -27.09
N SER A 412 21.22 16.57 -26.90
CA SER A 412 21.79 15.65 -25.91
C SER A 412 21.62 16.10 -24.45
N CYS A 413 21.28 17.36 -24.18
CA CYS A 413 21.09 17.83 -22.80
C CYS A 413 19.83 17.31 -22.11
N LYS A 414 18.84 16.76 -22.84
CA LYS A 414 17.55 16.32 -22.26
C LYS A 414 17.29 14.83 -22.47
N SER A 415 16.57 14.24 -21.53
CA SER A 415 16.02 12.89 -21.66
C SER A 415 14.87 12.86 -22.67
N HIS A 416 14.50 11.65 -23.08
CA HIS A 416 13.18 11.42 -23.63
C HIS A 416 12.14 11.82 -22.58
N ALA A 417 11.14 12.60 -23.00
CA ALA A 417 10.06 13.02 -22.12
C ALA A 417 9.02 11.90 -22.01
N LEU A 418 8.66 11.52 -20.79
CA LEU A 418 7.48 10.73 -20.52
C LEU A 418 6.26 11.63 -20.67
N LYS A 419 5.41 11.36 -21.65
CA LYS A 419 4.11 12.04 -21.82
C LYS A 419 3.03 11.22 -21.14
N VAL A 420 2.20 11.87 -20.34
CA VAL A 420 1.13 11.24 -19.58
C VAL A 420 -0.17 11.95 -19.90
N GLN A 421 -1.22 11.19 -20.20
CA GLN A 421 -2.58 11.69 -20.35
C GLN A 421 -3.44 11.09 -19.24
N THR A 422 -3.89 11.91 -18.30
CA THR A 422 -4.67 11.45 -17.15
C THR A 422 -5.43 12.59 -16.49
N VAL A 423 -6.59 12.27 -15.92
CA VAL A 423 -7.32 13.14 -14.99
C VAL A 423 -6.92 12.92 -13.53
N GLY A 424 -6.15 11.87 -13.25
CA GLY A 424 -5.80 11.45 -11.90
C GLY A 424 -4.74 12.36 -11.28
N ILE A 425 -5.01 12.82 -10.07
CA ILE A 425 -4.11 13.60 -9.23
C ILE A 425 -4.11 13.04 -7.80
N PRO A 426 -2.99 13.09 -7.07
CA PRO A 426 -1.67 13.56 -7.53
C PRO A 426 -0.95 12.55 -8.44
N ILE A 427 0.02 13.03 -9.22
CA ILE A 427 0.90 12.18 -10.05
C ILE A 427 2.25 12.00 -9.34
N TYR A 428 2.62 10.74 -9.13
CA TYR A 428 3.89 10.32 -8.52
C TYR A 428 4.90 10.03 -9.62
N ALA A 429 5.77 11.00 -9.95
CA ALA A 429 6.80 10.84 -10.97
C ALA A 429 8.13 10.40 -10.35
N SER A 430 8.62 9.22 -10.71
CA SER A 430 9.89 8.65 -10.25
C SER A 430 10.92 8.63 -11.38
N PHE A 431 12.12 9.12 -11.08
CA PHE A 431 13.27 9.14 -11.97
C PHE A 431 14.31 8.19 -11.40
N SER A 432 14.53 7.05 -12.06
CA SER A 432 15.58 6.10 -11.71
C SER A 432 16.73 6.23 -12.68
N PHE A 433 17.95 6.44 -12.20
CA PHE A 433 19.12 6.49 -13.09
C PHE A 433 20.43 6.07 -12.43
N ILE A 434 21.35 5.63 -13.29
CA ILE A 434 22.71 5.19 -12.93
C ILE A 434 23.72 5.78 -13.91
N PHE A 435 24.96 5.87 -13.44
CA PHE A 435 26.12 6.26 -14.21
C PHE A 435 26.91 4.98 -14.56
N PRO A 436 26.65 4.33 -15.71
CA PRO A 436 27.36 3.13 -16.12
C PRO A 436 28.84 3.43 -16.37
N ILE A 437 29.65 2.37 -16.38
CA ILE A 437 31.06 2.42 -16.76
C ILE A 437 31.16 2.98 -18.17
N SER A 438 31.91 4.08 -18.32
CA SER A 438 31.98 4.86 -19.57
C SER A 438 33.24 4.58 -20.37
#